data_AF-A0A0R2S9Y9-F1
#
_entry.id   AF-A0A0R2S9Y9-F1
#
_cell.length_a   1.000
_cell.length_b   1.000
_cell.length_c   1.000
_cell.angle_alpha   90.00
_cell.angle_beta   90.00
_cell.angle_gamma   90.00
#
_symmetry.space_group_name_H-M   'P 1'
#
loop_
_entity.id
_entity.type
_entity.pdbx_description
1 polymer ?
#
loop_
_entity_poly.entity_id
_entity_poly.type
_entity_poly.pdbx_seq_one_letter_code
_entity_poly.pdbx_strand_id
1 'polypeptide(L)' 'DTCRFTKPVYPGSTIQVKLTVQEKVDQEKRSPEDIAKGIVKYYVEVVDETTEVVAVATILTMVKKRNQA' A
#
# COMPACT_ATOMS: atom_id res chain seq x y z
N ASP A 1 0.59 2.34 13.28
CA ASP A 1 -0.11 1.27 14.03
C ASP A 1 -0.89 0.28 13.15
N THR A 2 -0.90 0.46 11.82
CA THR A 2 -1.69 -0.38 10.88
C THR A 2 -0.97 -1.64 10.39
N CYS A 3 0.33 -1.81 10.69
CA CYS A 3 1.09 -3.00 10.32
C CYS A 3 1.03 -4.02 11.45
N ARG A 4 0.46 -5.21 11.16
CA ARG A 4 0.28 -6.28 12.13
C ARG A 4 0.68 -7.61 11.51
N PHE A 5 1.39 -8.42 12.30
CA PHE A 5 1.72 -9.81 11.97
C PHE A 5 0.82 -10.71 12.81
N THR A 6 0.09 -11.59 12.15
CA THR A 6 -0.88 -12.49 12.78
C THR A 6 -0.28 -13.87 13.03
N LYS A 7 0.67 -14.29 12.19
CA LYS A 7 1.34 -15.60 12.26
C LYS A 7 2.81 -15.49 11.79
N PRO A 8 3.72 -16.33 12.32
CA PRO A 8 5.08 -16.42 11.80
C PRO A 8 5.08 -17.09 10.42
N VAL A 9 6.05 -16.71 9.57
CA VAL A 9 6.32 -17.36 8.28
C VAL A 9 7.64 -18.11 8.41
N TYR A 10 7.67 -19.38 8.03
CA TYR A 10 8.85 -20.24 8.17
C TYR A 10 9.65 -20.31 6.85
N PRO A 11 10.96 -20.65 6.92
CA PRO A 11 11.74 -20.89 5.72
C PRO A 11 11.10 -21.95 4.82
N GLY A 12 10.99 -21.65 3.52
CA GLY A 12 10.37 -22.52 2.53
C GLY A 12 8.87 -22.27 2.29
N SER A 13 8.18 -21.48 3.13
CA SER A 13 6.81 -21.03 2.85
C SER A 13 6.75 -20.07 1.68
N THR A 14 5.63 -20.06 0.97
CA THR A 14 5.38 -19.17 -0.18
C THR A 14 4.26 -18.21 0.16
N ILE A 15 4.54 -16.92 0.15
CA ILE A 15 3.55 -15.89 0.42
C ILE A 15 3.02 -15.25 -0.86
N GLN A 16 1.77 -14.80 -0.81
CA GLN A 16 1.14 -13.98 -1.84
C GLN A 16 0.69 -12.66 -1.22
N VAL A 17 0.77 -11.59 -2.00
CA VAL A 17 0.42 -10.24 -1.54
C VAL A 17 -0.68 -9.68 -2.42
N LYS A 18 -1.77 -9.24 -1.79
CA LYS A 18 -2.85 -8.51 -2.44
C LYS A 18 -2.80 -7.05 -2.02
N LEU A 19 -2.53 -6.17 -3.00
CA LEU A 19 -2.62 -4.73 -2.82
C LEU A 19 -3.98 -4.23 -3.27
N THR A 20 -4.74 -3.63 -2.35
CA THR A 20 -6.04 -3.02 -2.64
C THR A 20 -5.97 -1.53 -2.39
N VAL A 21 -6.35 -0.72 -3.38
CA VAL A 21 -6.48 0.74 -3.19
C VAL A 21 -7.69 1.00 -2.31
N GLN A 22 -7.47 1.54 -1.11
CA GLN A 22 -8.56 1.93 -0.20
C GLN A 22 -8.99 3.37 -0.40
N GLU A 23 -8.03 4.27 -0.62
CA GLU A 23 -8.31 5.70 -0.67
C GLU A 23 -7.27 6.41 -1.54
N LYS A 24 -7.70 7.48 -2.20
CA LYS A 24 -6.83 8.40 -2.94
C LYS A 24 -7.05 9.80 -2.38
N VAL A 25 -6.01 10.38 -1.81
CA VAL A 25 -6.02 11.72 -1.21
C VAL A 25 -5.28 12.67 -2.14
N ASP A 26 -5.91 13.78 -2.51
CA ASP A 26 -5.24 14.78 -3.33
C ASP A 26 -4.24 15.60 -2.51
N GLN A 27 -3.14 16.03 -3.14
CA GLN A 27 -2.17 16.91 -2.53
C GLN A 27 -1.98 18.15 -3.41
N GLU A 28 -2.28 19.31 -2.83
CA GLU A 28 -2.14 20.60 -3.50
C GLU A 28 -0.67 20.88 -3.87
N LYS A 29 -0.49 21.55 -5.01
CA LYS A 29 0.81 22.12 -5.40
C LYS A 29 1.13 23.26 -4.44
N ARG A 30 2.34 23.28 -3.87
CA ARG A 30 2.79 24.37 -2.98
C ARG A 30 3.57 25.44 -3.74
N SER A 31 4.10 25.09 -4.91
CA SER A 31 4.82 25.98 -5.82
C SER A 31 4.45 25.71 -7.29
N PRO A 32 4.71 26.67 -8.21
CA PRO A 32 4.54 26.45 -9.65
C PRO A 32 5.44 25.34 -10.22
N GLU A 33 6.58 25.08 -9.57
CA GLU A 33 7.50 23.99 -9.96
C GLU A 33 7.06 22.60 -9.44
N ASP A 34 6.06 22.54 -8.54
CA ASP A 34 5.58 21.27 -8.00
C ASP A 34 4.81 20.45 -9.03
N ILE A 35 5.09 19.15 -9.04
CA ILE A 35 4.33 18.18 -9.82
C ILE A 35 2.98 17.87 -9.15
N ALA A 36 1.95 17.71 -9.97
CA ALA A 36 0.64 17.25 -9.50
C ALA A 36 0.78 15.80 -8.98
N LYS A 37 0.45 15.60 -7.71
CA LYS A 37 0.63 14.33 -6.99
C LYS A 37 -0.48 14.13 -5.96
N GLY A 38 -0.60 12.92 -5.45
CA GLY A 38 -1.50 12.58 -4.36
C GLY A 38 -0.99 11.39 -3.57
N ILE A 39 -1.64 11.06 -2.47
CA ILE A 39 -1.33 9.89 -1.66
C ILE A 39 -2.34 8.79 -1.98
N VAL A 40 -1.85 7.61 -2.36
CA VAL A 40 -2.68 6.41 -2.50
C VAL A 40 -2.47 5.54 -1.27
N LYS A 41 -3.56 5.25 -0.55
CA LYS A 41 -3.56 4.33 0.59
C LYS A 41 -3.81 2.92 0.07
N TYR A 42 -2.82 2.05 0.24
CA TYR A 42 -2.93 0.64 -0.10
C TYR A 42 -3.18 -0.17 1.17
N TYR A 43 -4.24 -0.96 1.17
CA TYR A 43 -4.34 -2.11 2.06
C TYR A 43 -3.52 -3.25 1.49
N VAL A 44 -2.62 -3.76 2.30
CA VAL A 44 -1.74 -4.86 1.98
C VAL A 44 -2.18 -6.04 2.82
N GLU A 45 -2.64 -7.09 2.13
CA GLU A 45 -2.98 -8.37 2.73
C GLU A 45 -1.96 -9.40 2.25
N VAL A 46 -1.28 -10.03 3.21
CA VAL A 46 -0.30 -11.08 2.94
C VAL A 46 -0.87 -12.40 3.41
N VAL A 47 -0.96 -13.36 2.50
CA VAL A 47 -1.41 -14.73 2.76
C VAL A 47 -0.30 -15.73 2.47
N ASP A 48 -0.31 -16.87 3.15
CA ASP A 48 0.58 -18.00 2.87
C ASP A 48 -0.01 -18.99 1.86
N GLU A 49 0.70 -20.09 1.61
CA GLU A 49 0.26 -21.18 0.72
C GLU A 49 -1.04 -21.88 1.17
N THR A 50 -1.42 -21.75 2.44
CA THR A 50 -2.67 -22.30 3.00
C THR A 50 -3.82 -21.30 2.95
N THR A 51 -3.61 -20.13 2.33
CA THR A 51 -4.56 -19.01 2.21
C THR A 51 -4.89 -18.32 3.54
N GLU A 52 -4.05 -18.52 4.56
CA GLU A 52 -4.21 -17.84 5.84
C GLU A 52 -3.49 -16.49 5.84
N VAL A 53 -4.11 -15.48 6.45
CA VAL A 53 -3.51 -14.14 6.59
C VAL A 53 -2.37 -14.20 7.61
N VAL A 54 -1.16 -13.83 7.19
CA VAL A 54 0.05 -13.78 8.02
C VAL A 54 0.48 -12.37 8.38
N ALA A 55 0.11 -11.38 7.54
CA ALA A 55 0.34 -9.98 7.83
C ALA A 55 -0.68 -9.08 7.13
N VAL A 56 -1.00 -7.96 7.78
CA VAL A 56 -1.78 -6.87 7.20
C VAL A 56 -1.07 -5.54 7.42
N ALA A 57 -1.15 -4.64 6.45
CA ALA A 57 -0.59 -3.31 6.59
C ALA A 57 -1.37 -2.28 5.77
N THR A 58 -1.20 -1.00 6.13
CA THR A 58 -1.60 0.12 5.29
C THR A 58 -0.36 0.89 4.87
N ILE A 59 -0.12 0.98 3.56
CA ILE A 59 0.99 1.75 2.99
C ILE A 59 0.44 3.04 2.37
N LEU A 60 1.07 4.17 2.69
CA LEU A 60 0.76 5.47 2.09
C LEU A 60 1.82 5.76 1.04
N THR A 61 1.44 5.75 -0.23
CA THR A 61 2.37 5.97 -1.35
C THR A 61 2.07 7.29 -2.03
N MET A 62 3.08 8.16 -2.14
CA MET A 62 2.97 9.36 -2.97
C MET A 62 3.06 8.96 -4.44
N VAL A 63 2.03 9.29 -5.22
CA VAL A 63 1.90 8.92 -6.63
C VAL A 63 1.75 10.17 -7.48
N LYS A 64 2.59 10.28 -8.52
CA LYS A 64 2.49 11.34 -9.54
C LYS A 64 1.20 11.15 -10.35
N LYS A 65 0.40 12.21 -10.50
CA LYS A 65 -0.78 12.18 -11.36
C LYS A 65 -0.38 12.06 -12.83
N ARG A 66 -1.17 11.35 -13.63
CA ARG A 66 -0.95 11.29 -15.09
C ARG A 66 -1.17 12.65 -15.75
N ASN A 67 -2.21 13.37 -15.31
CA ASN A 67 -2.44 14.76 -15.72
C ASN A 67 -1.67 15.71 -14.78
N GLN A 68 -0.93 16.65 -15.36
CA GLN A 68 -0.11 17.64 -14.64
C GLN A 68 -0.69 19.06 -14.71
N ALA A 69 -1.78 19.25 -15.44
CA ALA A 69 -2.58 20.48 -15.38
C ALA A 69 -3.01 20.73 -13.93
#